data_AF-A0A944GKX5-F1
#
_entry.id   AF-A0A944GKX5-F1
#
_cell.length_a   1.000
_cell.length_b   1.000
_cell.length_c   1.000
_cell.angle_alpha   90.00
_cell.angle_beta   90.00
_cell.angle_gamma   90.00
#
_symmetry.space_group_name_H-M   'P 1'
#
loop_
_entity.id
_entity.type
_entity.pdbx_description
1 polymer ?
#
loop_
_entity_poly.entity_id
_entity_poly.type
_entity_poly.pdbx_seq_one_letter_code
_entity_poly.pdbx_strand_id
1 'polypeptide(L)'
;MKASEQTLSQIERALRKAASKFPTEAESYPLTDFYLQVRQESGELRIYDDDETELTRCVVEEWMDNSDENFYDVVQPVLRKAILNIREVTENVAVLKPYSFVLTGEDNECIAELHLVDDDTMLVSEDLMQGLGEDLDAFWKRLSEE
;
A
#
# COMPACT_ATOMS: atom_id res chain seq x y z
N MET A 1 -1.06 12.79 12.21
CA MET A 1 -1.13 11.83 13.33
C MET A 1 0.11 10.94 13.29
N LYS A 2 0.79 10.70 14.43
CA LYS A 2 1.78 9.61 14.52
C LYS A 2 1.03 8.39 15.05
N ALA A 3 0.84 7.37 14.23
CA ALA A 3 0.23 6.12 14.69
C ALA A 3 1.05 5.51 15.83
N SER A 4 0.37 4.99 16.85
CA SER A 4 1.04 4.24 17.91
C SER A 4 1.65 2.94 17.37
N GLU A 5 2.61 2.38 18.11
CA GLU A 5 3.15 1.04 17.80
C GLU A 5 2.05 -0.04 17.85
N GLN A 6 1.05 0.16 18.71
CA GLN A 6 -0.12 -0.72 18.79
C GLN A 6 -0.95 -0.66 17.50
N THR A 7 -1.24 0.53 16.99
CA THR A 7 -1.94 0.71 15.71
C THR A 7 -1.19 0.05 14.57
N LEU A 8 0.13 0.26 14.46
CA LEU A 8 0.95 -0.38 13.44
C LEU A 8 0.90 -1.90 13.55
N SER A 9 1.14 -2.46 14.74
CA SER A 9 1.09 -3.91 14.99
C SER A 9 -0.26 -4.53 14.61
N GLN A 10 -1.35 -3.82 14.84
CA GLN A 10 -2.69 -4.26 14.47
C GLN A 10 -2.91 -4.29 12.96
N ILE A 11 -2.49 -3.23 12.25
CA ILE A 11 -2.57 -3.15 10.78
C ILE A 11 -1.71 -4.24 10.15
N GLU A 12 -0.48 -4.42 10.64
CA GLU A 12 0.43 -5.48 10.20
C GLU A 12 -0.18 -6.87 10.38
N ARG A 13 -0.89 -7.12 11.50
CA ARG A 13 -1.60 -8.38 11.72
C ARG A 13 -2.74 -8.58 10.72
N ALA A 14 -3.48 -7.52 10.38
CA ALA A 14 -4.52 -7.58 9.37
C ALA A 14 -3.94 -7.91 7.98
N LEU A 15 -2.88 -7.22 7.58
CA LEU A 15 -2.18 -7.48 6.31
C LEU A 15 -1.66 -8.92 6.23
N ARG A 16 -1.01 -9.44 7.29
CA ARG A 16 -0.55 -10.84 7.34
C ARG A 16 -1.72 -11.83 7.20
N LYS A 17 -2.87 -11.51 7.80
CA LYS A 17 -4.08 -12.34 7.71
C LYS A 17 -4.75 -12.29 6.34
N ALA A 18 -4.66 -11.15 5.64
CA ALA A 18 -5.10 -11.03 4.26
C ALA A 18 -4.18 -11.85 3.34
N ALA A 19 -2.86 -11.70 3.47
CA ALA A 19 -1.88 -12.49 2.73
C ALA A 19 -2.05 -14.01 2.94
N SER A 20 -2.37 -14.45 4.16
CA SER A 20 -2.59 -15.87 4.46
C SER A 20 -3.83 -16.48 3.80
N LYS A 21 -4.66 -15.67 3.11
CA LYS A 21 -5.77 -16.18 2.28
C LYS A 21 -5.29 -16.78 0.95
N PHE A 22 -4.04 -16.52 0.58
CA PHE A 22 -3.41 -17.00 -0.65
C PHE A 22 -2.32 -18.03 -0.29
N PRO A 23 -2.66 -19.33 -0.24
CA PRO A 23 -1.70 -20.38 0.13
C PRO A 23 -0.66 -20.61 -0.96
N THR A 24 0.59 -20.83 -0.55
CA THR A 24 1.73 -21.06 -1.45
C THR A 24 1.60 -22.35 -2.26
N GLU A 25 0.86 -23.33 -1.78
CA GLU A 25 0.65 -24.64 -2.43
C GLU A 25 -0.49 -24.64 -3.46
N ALA A 26 -1.08 -23.48 -3.79
CA ALA A 26 -2.13 -23.39 -4.79
C ALA A 26 -1.63 -23.82 -6.19
N GLU A 27 -2.48 -24.53 -6.94
CA GLU A 27 -2.16 -24.95 -8.33
C GLU A 27 -2.03 -23.75 -9.29
N SER A 28 -2.73 -22.66 -8.98
CA SER A 28 -2.67 -21.39 -9.72
C SER A 28 -2.77 -20.21 -8.77
N TYR A 29 -1.97 -19.19 -9.01
CA TYR A 29 -2.05 -17.93 -8.28
C TYR A 29 -3.01 -16.96 -8.99
N PRO A 30 -3.89 -16.27 -8.25
CA PRO A 30 -4.80 -15.29 -8.84
C PRO A 30 -4.03 -14.02 -9.23
N LEU A 31 -4.53 -13.32 -10.24
CA LEU A 31 -4.18 -11.93 -10.51
C LEU A 31 -5.10 -11.06 -9.67
N THR A 32 -4.57 -10.29 -8.72
CA THR A 32 -5.40 -9.50 -7.82
C THR A 32 -4.60 -8.37 -7.19
N ASP A 33 -5.28 -7.27 -6.87
CA ASP A 33 -4.77 -6.16 -6.06
C ASP A 33 -5.38 -6.21 -4.65
N PHE A 34 -4.72 -5.57 -3.69
CA PHE A 34 -5.20 -5.48 -2.31
C PHE A 34 -5.79 -4.10 -2.04
N TYR A 35 -7.10 -4.04 -1.84
CA TYR A 35 -7.82 -2.78 -1.56
C TYR A 35 -8.03 -2.60 -0.07
N LEU A 36 -7.38 -1.58 0.49
CA LEU A 36 -7.48 -1.17 1.89
C LEU A 36 -8.52 -0.07 2.00
N GLN A 37 -9.76 -0.44 2.31
CA GLN A 37 -10.83 0.51 2.59
C GLN A 37 -10.74 0.99 4.04
N VAL A 38 -10.70 2.30 4.23
CA VAL A 38 -10.74 2.92 5.55
C VAL A 38 -12.06 3.64 5.74
N ARG A 39 -12.74 3.35 6.86
CA ARG A 39 -13.98 4.03 7.27
C ARG A 39 -13.67 4.99 8.41
N GLN A 40 -13.86 6.27 8.15
CA GLN A 40 -13.50 7.35 9.05
C GLN A 40 -14.45 7.38 10.26
N GLU A 41 -15.75 7.12 10.05
CA GLU A 41 -16.73 7.11 11.14
C GLU A 41 -16.45 5.97 12.15
N SER A 42 -16.16 4.77 11.68
CA SER A 42 -16.01 3.57 12.52
C SER A 42 -14.57 3.19 12.84
N GLY A 43 -13.59 3.84 12.23
CA GLY A 43 -12.17 3.46 12.28
C GLY A 43 -11.88 2.08 11.67
N GLU A 44 -12.82 1.50 10.93
CA GLU A 44 -12.62 0.19 10.31
C GLU A 44 -11.63 0.26 9.15
N LEU A 45 -10.61 -0.60 9.18
CA LEU A 45 -9.78 -0.94 8.05
C LEU A 45 -10.22 -2.31 7.53
N ARG A 46 -10.69 -2.36 6.29
CA ARG A 46 -11.09 -3.59 5.59
C ARG A 46 -10.17 -3.83 4.41
N ILE A 47 -9.82 -5.08 4.19
CA ILE A 47 -8.94 -5.49 3.09
C ILE A 47 -9.74 -6.40 2.16
N TYR A 48 -9.80 -6.01 0.90
CA TYR A 48 -10.48 -6.73 -0.17
C TYR A 48 -9.49 -7.20 -1.23
N ASP A 49 -9.88 -8.23 -1.98
CA ASP A 49 -9.32 -8.52 -3.30
C ASP A 49 -10.07 -7.75 -4.40
N ASP A 50 -9.66 -7.95 -5.65
CA ASP A 50 -10.23 -7.33 -6.85
C ASP A 50 -11.65 -7.80 -7.20
N ASP A 51 -12.04 -8.98 -6.72
CA ASP A 51 -13.41 -9.52 -6.83
C ASP A 51 -14.35 -8.98 -5.71
N GLU A 52 -13.96 -7.92 -5.01
CA GLU A 52 -14.68 -7.31 -3.88
C GLU A 52 -14.90 -8.27 -2.69
N THR A 53 -14.13 -9.35 -2.59
CA THR A 53 -14.23 -10.29 -1.48
C THR A 53 -13.41 -9.79 -0.29
N GLU A 54 -14.08 -9.64 0.86
CA GLU A 54 -13.40 -9.22 2.08
C GLU A 54 -12.47 -10.33 2.61
N LEU A 55 -11.16 -10.06 2.56
CA LEU A 55 -10.12 -10.94 3.08
C LEU A 55 -10.05 -10.84 4.61
N THR A 56 -10.10 -9.61 5.13
CA THR A 56 -10.13 -9.36 6.58
C THR A 56 -10.54 -7.94 6.95
N ARG A 57 -10.77 -7.73 8.26
CA ARG A 57 -11.03 -6.41 8.86
C ARG A 57 -10.39 -6.25 10.24
N CYS A 58 -10.11 -5.01 10.62
CA CYS A 58 -9.78 -4.62 11.99
C CYS A 58 -10.24 -3.18 12.29
N VAL A 59 -10.29 -2.78 13.56
CA VAL A 59 -10.71 -1.44 13.99
C VAL A 59 -9.51 -0.65 14.52
N VAL A 60 -9.13 0.43 13.85
CA VAL A 60 -8.11 1.36 14.33
C VAL A 60 -8.81 2.44 15.15
N GLU A 61 -8.79 2.30 16.47
CA GLU A 61 -9.46 3.22 17.40
C GLU A 61 -9.01 4.68 17.22
N GLU A 62 -7.74 4.89 16.88
CA GLU A 62 -7.19 6.23 16.62
C GLU A 62 -7.81 6.94 15.41
N TRP A 63 -8.48 6.22 14.52
CA TRP A 63 -9.11 6.77 13.31
C TRP A 63 -10.61 7.03 13.49
N MET A 64 -11.23 6.46 14.53
CA MET A 64 -12.66 6.61 14.81
C MET A 64 -13.03 8.07 15.05
N ASP A 65 -14.20 8.48 14.54
CA ASP A 65 -14.75 9.82 14.69
C ASP A 65 -13.79 10.96 14.29
N ASN A 66 -12.72 10.66 13.53
CA ASN A 66 -11.88 11.69 12.96
C ASN A 66 -12.74 12.45 11.93
N SER A 67 -12.72 13.78 11.91
CA SER A 67 -13.49 14.58 10.95
C SER A 67 -12.61 15.55 10.18
N ASP A 68 -11.29 15.29 10.18
CA ASP A 68 -10.32 16.12 9.50
C ASP A 68 -10.39 15.87 8.00
N GLU A 69 -10.42 16.94 7.20
CA GLU A 69 -10.43 16.85 5.72
C GLU A 69 -9.16 16.19 5.17
N ASN A 70 -8.05 16.24 5.91
CA ASN A 70 -6.77 15.64 5.54
C ASN A 70 -6.59 14.20 6.07
N PHE A 71 -7.65 13.55 6.54
CA PHE A 71 -7.59 12.23 7.14
C PHE A 71 -6.83 11.22 6.28
N TYR A 72 -7.18 11.13 4.99
CA TYR A 72 -6.53 10.19 4.08
C TYR A 72 -5.05 10.52 3.82
N ASP A 73 -4.67 11.79 3.79
CA ASP A 73 -3.26 12.20 3.69
C ASP A 73 -2.45 11.74 4.91
N VAL A 74 -3.08 11.72 6.07
CA VAL A 74 -2.48 11.29 7.34
C VAL A 74 -2.42 9.77 7.47
N VAL A 75 -3.38 9.04 6.93
CA VAL A 75 -3.46 7.57 6.98
C VAL A 75 -2.47 6.90 6.02
N GLN A 76 -2.27 7.47 4.83
CA GLN A 76 -1.33 6.95 3.82
C GLN A 76 0.07 6.59 4.37
N PRO A 77 0.81 7.48 5.06
CA PRO A 77 2.13 7.14 5.59
C PRO A 77 2.10 6.05 6.66
N VAL A 78 1.00 5.92 7.40
CA VAL A 78 0.82 4.85 8.41
C VAL A 78 0.66 3.50 7.71
N LEU A 79 -0.21 3.42 6.70
CA LEU A 79 -0.42 2.19 5.93
C LEU A 79 0.83 1.78 5.15
N ARG A 80 1.50 2.73 4.48
CA ARG A 80 2.78 2.49 3.79
C ARG A 80 3.81 1.91 4.75
N LYS A 81 3.97 2.50 5.94
CA LYS A 81 4.89 1.99 6.96
C LYS A 81 4.52 0.58 7.40
N ALA A 82 3.24 0.28 7.64
CA ALA A 82 2.80 -1.05 8.03
C ALA A 82 3.08 -2.10 6.93
N ILE A 83 2.82 -1.77 5.66
CA ILE A 83 3.13 -2.65 4.50
C ILE A 83 4.63 -2.93 4.43
N LEU A 84 5.47 -1.89 4.55
CA LEU A 84 6.93 -2.02 4.48
C LEU A 84 7.54 -2.73 5.70
N ASN A 85 6.95 -2.61 6.89
CA ASN A 85 7.41 -3.32 8.09
C ASN A 85 7.28 -4.84 7.96
N ILE A 86 6.37 -5.33 7.13
CA ILE A 86 6.13 -6.75 6.90
C ILE A 86 6.44 -7.16 5.46
N ARG A 87 7.36 -6.45 4.81
CA ARG A 87 7.74 -6.62 3.41
C ARG A 87 8.01 -8.07 3.00
N GLU A 88 8.66 -8.84 3.87
CA GLU A 88 8.90 -10.27 3.63
C GLU A 88 7.60 -11.08 3.39
N VAL A 89 6.47 -10.65 3.96
CA VAL A 89 5.16 -11.24 3.71
C VAL A 89 4.48 -10.59 2.51
N THR A 90 4.45 -9.25 2.46
CA THR A 90 3.71 -8.51 1.44
C THR A 90 4.35 -8.55 0.05
N GLU A 91 5.63 -8.93 -0.09
CA GLU A 91 6.28 -9.19 -1.39
C GLU A 91 6.16 -10.66 -1.85
N ASN A 92 5.84 -11.57 -0.92
CA ASN A 92 5.80 -13.02 -1.15
C ASN A 92 4.38 -13.61 -0.99
N VAL A 93 3.35 -12.77 -1.19
CA VAL A 93 1.97 -13.27 -1.26
C VAL A 93 1.83 -14.14 -2.52
N ALA A 94 1.11 -15.25 -2.42
CA ALA A 94 0.92 -16.22 -3.49
C ALA A 94 -0.10 -15.73 -4.54
N VAL A 95 0.18 -14.58 -5.15
CA VAL A 95 -0.59 -13.91 -6.22
C VAL A 95 0.36 -13.57 -7.39
N LEU A 96 -0.20 -13.32 -8.57
CA LEU A 96 0.58 -12.93 -9.73
C LEU A 96 1.06 -11.48 -9.61
N LYS A 97 2.33 -11.24 -9.96
CA LYS A 97 2.93 -9.90 -10.03
C LYS A 97 2.77 -9.28 -11.44
N PRO A 98 2.74 -7.95 -11.55
CA PRO A 98 2.73 -7.00 -10.43
C PRO A 98 1.36 -6.94 -9.75
N TYR A 99 1.36 -6.61 -8.46
CA TYR A 99 0.15 -6.29 -7.70
C TYR A 99 0.38 -5.10 -6.78
N SER A 100 -0.68 -4.40 -6.46
CA SER A 100 -0.66 -3.16 -5.70
C SER A 100 -1.43 -3.27 -4.39
N PHE A 101 -1.05 -2.44 -3.43
CA PHE A 101 -1.85 -2.12 -2.25
C PHE A 101 -2.46 -0.73 -2.48
N VAL A 102 -3.78 -0.67 -2.58
CA VAL A 102 -4.53 0.55 -2.93
C VAL A 102 -5.33 1.00 -1.72
N LEU A 103 -5.21 2.28 -1.34
CA LEU A 103 -6.10 2.91 -0.37
C LEU A 103 -7.39 3.32 -1.07
N THR A 104 -8.53 2.87 -0.53
CA THR A 104 -9.86 3.28 -0.97
C THR A 104 -10.64 3.96 0.14
N GLY A 105 -11.54 4.85 -0.26
CA GLY A 105 -12.50 5.49 0.63
C GLY A 105 -13.75 4.66 0.87
N GLU A 106 -14.71 5.26 1.58
CA GLU A 106 -15.97 4.60 1.95
C GLU A 106 -16.87 4.29 0.75
N ASP A 107 -16.76 5.07 -0.34
CA ASP A 107 -17.50 4.90 -1.59
C ASP A 107 -16.73 4.04 -2.61
N ASN A 108 -15.68 3.32 -2.16
CA ASN A 108 -14.76 2.53 -2.98
C ASN A 108 -13.96 3.35 -4.02
N GLU A 109 -13.91 4.67 -3.86
CA GLU A 109 -13.07 5.52 -4.68
C GLU A 109 -11.59 5.26 -4.39
N CYS A 110 -10.78 5.17 -5.44
CA CYS A 110 -9.33 5.05 -5.29
C CYS A 110 -8.76 6.38 -4.83
N ILE A 111 -8.11 6.38 -3.67
CA ILE A 111 -7.51 7.56 -3.06
C ILE A 111 -6.03 7.62 -3.41
N ALA A 112 -5.31 6.51 -3.24
CA ALA A 112 -3.88 6.45 -3.50
C ALA A 112 -3.40 5.00 -3.69
N GLU A 113 -2.44 4.81 -4.58
CA GLU A 113 -1.60 3.61 -4.58
C GLU A 113 -0.54 3.75 -3.47
N LEU A 114 -0.57 2.82 -2.51
CA LEU A 114 0.30 2.83 -1.34
C LEU A 114 1.64 2.16 -1.65
N HIS A 115 1.61 1.02 -2.33
CA HIS A 115 2.79 0.22 -2.63
C HIS A 115 2.52 -0.68 -3.84
N LEU A 116 3.47 -0.70 -4.79
CA LEU A 116 3.50 -1.61 -5.91
C LEU A 116 4.53 -2.71 -5.62
N VAL A 117 4.13 -3.96 -5.80
CA VAL A 117 5.00 -5.13 -5.73
C VAL A 117 5.19 -5.66 -7.14
N ASP A 118 6.41 -5.50 -7.66
CA ASP A 118 6.82 -6.01 -8.97
C ASP A 118 8.20 -6.68 -8.87
N ASP A 119 8.44 -7.72 -9.66
CA ASP A 119 9.73 -8.44 -9.72
C ASP A 119 10.87 -7.55 -10.25
N ASP A 120 10.52 -6.53 -11.05
CA ASP A 120 11.46 -5.59 -11.66
C ASP A 120 11.67 -4.29 -10.84
N THR A 121 11.13 -4.22 -9.61
CA THR A 121 11.37 -3.05 -8.74
C THR A 121 12.81 -3.06 -8.22
N MET A 122 13.77 -2.62 -9.04
CA MET A 122 15.07 -2.21 -8.55
C MET A 122 14.82 -1.11 -7.52
N LEU A 123 15.15 -1.38 -6.26
CA LEU A 123 15.21 -0.37 -5.21
C LEU A 123 16.28 0.66 -5.60
N VAL A 124 15.87 1.70 -6.32
CA VAL A 124 16.68 2.87 -6.56
C VAL A 124 16.86 3.52 -5.18
N SER A 125 18.06 3.42 -4.60
CA SER A 125 18.35 4.07 -3.33
C SER A 125 18.17 5.59 -3.47
N GLU A 126 17.86 6.28 -2.37
CA GLU A 126 17.82 7.75 -2.34
C GLU A 126 19.10 8.38 -2.93
N ASP A 127 20.25 7.72 -2.73
CA ASP A 127 21.54 8.10 -3.31
C ASP A 127 21.60 7.98 -4.84
N LEU A 128 20.89 7.00 -5.42
CA LEU A 128 20.86 6.78 -6.87
C LEU A 128 19.91 7.76 -7.59
N MET A 129 18.97 8.36 -6.85
CA MET A 129 18.09 9.43 -7.36
C MET A 129 18.69 10.83 -7.20
N GLN A 130 19.74 11.01 -6.40
CA GLN A 130 20.46 12.28 -6.35
C GLN A 130 21.14 12.56 -7.68
N GLY A 131 20.87 13.74 -8.26
CA GLY A 131 21.46 14.18 -9.52
C GLY A 131 20.68 13.75 -10.77
N LEU A 132 19.69 12.86 -10.67
CA LEU A 132 18.91 12.40 -11.82
C LEU A 132 18.16 13.56 -12.51
N GLY A 133 17.66 14.52 -11.73
CA GLY A 133 17.02 15.72 -12.29
C GLY A 133 17.99 16.60 -13.07
N GLU A 134 19.20 16.79 -12.55
CA GLU A 134 20.24 17.60 -13.20
C GLU A 134 20.75 16.92 -14.48
N ASP A 135 20.90 15.59 -14.46
CA ASP A 135 21.29 14.80 -15.63
C ASP A 135 20.22 14.79 -16.71
N LEU A 136 18.94 14.72 -16.32
CA LEU A 136 17.82 14.85 -17.25
C LEU A 136 17.78 16.24 -17.89
N ASP A 137 17.94 17.31 -17.10
CA ASP A 137 17.97 18.68 -17.61
C ASP A 137 19.15 18.88 -18.59
N ALA A 138 20.32 18.32 -18.27
CA ALA A 138 21.48 18.34 -19.15
C ALA A 138 21.23 17.57 -20.46
N PHE A 139 20.56 16.41 -20.38
CA PHE A 139 20.17 15.62 -21.55
C PHE A 139 19.22 16.40 -22.46
N TRP A 140 18.16 17.00 -21.91
CA TRP A 140 17.20 17.81 -22.67
C TRP A 140 17.85 19.01 -23.33
N LYS A 141 18.76 19.67 -22.64
CA LYS A 141 19.50 20.81 -23.19
C LYS A 141 20.37 20.39 -24.38
N ARG A 142 21.06 19.25 -24.26
CA ARG A 142 21.88 18.70 -25.35
C ARG A 142 21.05 18.28 -26.56
N LEU A 143 19.86 17.72 -26.33
CA LEU A 143 18.91 17.32 -27.38
C LEU A 143 18.30 18.52 -28.12
N SER A 144 18.13 19.66 -27.45
CA SER A 144 17.58 20.89 -28.05
C SER A 144 18.63 21.77 -28.73
N GLU A 145 19.92 21.44 -28.56
CA GLU A 145 21.04 22.07 -29.25
C GLU A 145 21.46 21.31 -30.53
N GLU A 146 20.84 20.16 -30.83
CA GLU A 146 20.88 19.45 -32.13
C GLU A 146 19.73 19.87 -33.05
#